data_AF-A0A432K1Q7-F1
#
_entry.id   AF-A0A432K1Q7-F1
#
_cell.length_a   1.000
_cell.length_b   1.000
_cell.length_c   1.000
_cell.angle_alpha   90.00
_cell.angle_beta   90.00
_cell.angle_gamma   90.00
#
_symmetry.space_group_name_H-M   'P 1'
#
loop_
_entity.id
_entity.type
_entity.pdbx_description
1 polymer ?
#
loop_
_entity_poly.entity_id
_entity_poly.type
_entity_poly.pdbx_seq_one_letter_code
_entity_poly.pdbx_strand_id
1 'polypeptide(L)'
;MAQHRHEMYRPIHKAIRHMMYTTAHDLSVADFQGKRSADGALASLESTISLLVLRAGHEEEYVHIALEERPPRFIESFEKDHGNDELVYAQLRKLSSEVGNASGERKSELGNEIYDIYNQFAGIYVEHLYRRSMNCSRHCGTTLPTRNLALSTEPCRPA
;
A
#
# COMPACT_ATOMS: atom_id res chain seq x y z
N MET A 1 -32.65 12.92 6.39
CA MET A 1 -31.64 11.97 6.90
C MET A 1 -30.48 11.97 5.92
N ALA A 2 -29.30 12.50 6.29
CA ALA A 2 -28.14 12.45 5.41
C ALA A 2 -27.74 10.98 5.20
N GLN A 3 -27.79 10.53 3.96
CA GLN A 3 -27.41 9.17 3.58
C GLN A 3 -25.94 8.98 3.97
N HIS A 4 -25.67 8.11 4.94
CA HIS A 4 -24.31 7.84 5.40
C HIS A 4 -23.55 7.22 4.22
N ARG A 5 -22.70 8.00 3.55
CA ARG A 5 -21.86 7.48 2.46
C ARG A 5 -20.99 6.37 3.08
N HIS A 6 -21.04 5.18 2.52
CA HIS A 6 -20.16 4.10 2.95
C HIS A 6 -18.73 4.45 2.51
N GLU A 7 -17.88 4.72 3.49
CA GLU A 7 -16.49 5.14 3.27
C GLU A 7 -15.58 3.91 3.23
N MET A 8 -15.78 3.05 2.23
CA MET A 8 -15.15 1.71 2.16
C MET A 8 -13.62 1.76 2.19
N TYR A 9 -13.00 2.79 1.60
CA TYR A 9 -11.55 2.95 1.57
C TYR A 9 -10.97 3.62 2.82
N ARG A 10 -11.76 4.39 3.58
CA ARG A 10 -11.20 5.29 4.60
C ARG A 10 -10.51 4.55 5.76
N PRO A 11 -11.08 3.48 6.35
CA PRO A 11 -10.41 2.76 7.44
C PRO A 11 -9.08 2.14 6.98
N ILE A 12 -9.10 1.43 5.85
CA ILE A 12 -7.91 0.75 5.33
C ILE A 12 -6.84 1.75 4.88
N HIS A 13 -7.21 2.85 4.22
CA HIS A 13 -6.25 3.89 3.81
C HIS A 13 -5.61 4.60 5.02
N LYS A 14 -6.30 4.74 6.15
CA LYS A 14 -5.68 5.26 7.39
C LYS A 14 -4.63 4.30 7.93
N ALA A 15 -4.94 3.01 7.98
CA ALA A 15 -3.98 1.99 8.42
C ALA A 15 -2.75 1.93 7.50
N ILE A 16 -2.96 2.00 6.19
CA ILE A 16 -1.89 2.05 5.19
C ILE A 16 -1.01 3.27 5.40
N ARG A 17 -1.59 4.48 5.53
CA ARG A 17 -0.80 5.70 5.78
C ARG A 17 0.05 5.56 7.04
N HIS A 18 -0.53 5.02 8.11
CA HIS A 18 0.21 4.77 9.34
C HIS A 18 1.42 3.86 9.09
N MET A 19 1.21 2.69 8.47
CA MET A 19 2.29 1.75 8.14
C MET A 19 3.37 2.38 7.28
N MET A 20 2.98 3.10 6.23
CA MET A 20 3.93 3.74 5.32
C MET A 20 4.79 4.80 6.00
N TYR A 21 4.19 5.63 6.86
CA TYR A 21 4.97 6.64 7.60
C TYR A 21 5.83 6.02 8.69
N THR A 22 5.39 4.93 9.33
CA THR A 22 6.24 4.17 10.25
C THR A 22 7.46 3.61 9.52
N THR A 23 7.29 2.97 8.37
CA THR A 23 8.42 2.47 7.57
C THR A 23 9.32 3.59 7.06
N ALA A 24 8.77 4.73 6.60
CA ALA A 24 9.56 5.89 6.21
C ALA A 24 10.43 6.39 7.36
N HIS A 25 9.85 6.48 8.57
CA HIS A 25 10.57 6.83 9.78
C HIS A 25 11.68 5.82 10.09
N ASP A 26 11.36 4.52 10.10
CA ASP A 26 12.32 3.45 10.42
C ASP A 26 13.52 3.47 9.46
N LEU A 27 13.28 3.67 8.16
CA LEU A 27 14.34 3.83 7.16
C LEU A 27 15.16 5.11 7.37
N SER A 28 14.53 6.20 7.81
CA SER A 28 15.21 7.50 8.03
C SER A 28 16.21 7.46 9.19
N VAL A 29 15.94 6.65 10.21
CA VAL A 29 16.73 6.59 11.45
C VAL A 29 17.65 5.37 11.51
N ALA A 30 17.55 4.46 10.54
CA ALA A 30 18.32 3.23 10.51
C ALA A 30 19.81 3.50 10.24
N ASP A 31 20.65 3.07 11.17
CA ASP A 31 22.06 2.81 10.88
C ASP A 31 22.19 1.45 10.16
N PHE A 32 22.54 1.48 8.87
CA PHE A 32 22.72 0.27 8.07
C PHE A 32 24.04 -0.48 8.36
N GLN A 33 25.00 0.13 9.07
CA GLN A 33 26.17 -0.58 9.57
C GLN A 33 25.80 -1.52 10.72
N GLY A 34 24.86 -1.10 11.57
CA GLY A 34 24.35 -1.91 12.67
C GLY A 34 23.39 -3.01 12.21
N LYS A 35 23.78 -4.29 12.33
CA LYS A 35 22.94 -5.44 11.91
C LYS A 35 21.51 -5.37 12.42
N ARG A 36 21.29 -5.16 13.72
CA ARG A 36 19.94 -5.09 14.30
C ARG A 36 19.11 -3.93 13.76
N SER A 37 19.76 -2.79 13.50
CA SER A 37 19.12 -1.59 12.98
C SER A 37 18.69 -1.81 11.52
N ALA A 38 19.61 -2.31 10.68
CA ALA A 38 19.31 -2.70 9.30
C ALA A 38 18.18 -3.75 9.22
N ASP A 39 18.27 -4.84 10.01
CA ASP A 39 17.28 -5.91 10.00
C ASP A 39 15.88 -5.38 10.39
N GLY A 40 15.80 -4.47 11.37
CA GLY A 40 14.54 -3.85 11.80
C GLY A 40 13.89 -2.99 10.71
N ALA A 41 14.68 -2.15 10.05
CA ALA A 41 14.19 -1.29 8.97
C ALA A 41 13.74 -2.09 7.74
N LEU A 42 14.51 -3.13 7.37
CA LEU A 42 14.15 -4.02 6.25
C LEU A 42 12.92 -4.87 6.56
N ALA A 43 12.72 -5.29 7.82
CA ALA A 43 11.50 -5.99 8.23
C ALA A 43 10.26 -5.08 8.18
N SER A 44 10.39 -3.81 8.59
CA SER A 44 9.33 -2.80 8.45
C SER A 44 8.96 -2.59 6.98
N LEU A 45 9.97 -2.47 6.11
CA LEU A 45 9.79 -2.36 4.67
C LEU A 45 9.04 -3.56 4.07
N GLU A 46 9.48 -4.79 4.35
CA GLU A 46 8.83 -5.99 3.81
C GLU A 46 7.39 -6.15 4.31
N SER A 47 7.15 -5.83 5.59
CA SER A 47 5.81 -5.88 6.17
C SER A 47 4.86 -4.89 5.47
N THR A 48 5.36 -3.68 5.19
CA THR A 48 4.59 -2.69 4.45
C THR A 48 4.33 -3.15 3.02
N ILE A 49 5.35 -3.58 2.26
CA ILE A 49 5.17 -4.06 0.88
C ILE A 49 4.15 -5.21 0.84
N SER A 50 4.27 -6.19 1.73
CA SER A 50 3.35 -7.32 1.81
C SER A 50 1.89 -6.89 2.05
N LEU A 51 1.67 -5.91 2.93
CA LEU A 51 0.33 -5.34 3.14
C LEU A 51 -0.20 -4.64 1.90
N LEU A 52 0.64 -3.86 1.20
CA LEU A 52 0.21 -3.12 0.02
C LEU A 52 -0.17 -4.06 -1.13
N VAL A 53 0.61 -5.13 -1.35
CA VAL A 53 0.32 -6.18 -2.34
C VAL A 53 -0.99 -6.89 -2.01
N LEU A 54 -1.16 -7.37 -0.78
CA LEU A 54 -2.39 -8.03 -0.35
C LEU A 54 -3.61 -7.14 -0.56
N ARG A 55 -3.48 -5.86 -0.23
CA ARG A 55 -4.55 -4.89 -0.36
C ARG A 55 -4.92 -4.63 -1.82
N ALA A 56 -3.94 -4.45 -2.70
CA ALA A 56 -4.19 -4.24 -4.12
C ALA A 56 -4.96 -5.43 -4.73
N GLY A 57 -4.53 -6.66 -4.45
CA GLY A 57 -5.21 -7.87 -4.89
C GLY A 57 -6.65 -7.98 -4.37
N HIS A 58 -6.90 -7.69 -3.10
CA HIS A 58 -8.26 -7.68 -2.55
C HIS A 58 -9.14 -6.59 -3.21
N GLU A 59 -8.57 -5.44 -3.55
CA GLU A 59 -9.30 -4.40 -4.24
C GLU A 59 -9.66 -4.82 -5.67
N GLU A 60 -8.74 -5.41 -6.41
CA GLU A 60 -8.98 -5.91 -7.76
C GLU A 60 -10.03 -7.03 -7.77
N GLU A 61 -9.90 -7.99 -6.86
CA GLU A 61 -10.77 -9.18 -6.81
C GLU A 61 -12.21 -8.87 -6.36
N TYR A 62 -12.39 -7.97 -5.38
CA TYR A 62 -13.71 -7.77 -4.77
C TYR A 62 -14.29 -6.38 -5.00
N VAL A 63 -13.43 -5.36 -5.04
CA VAL A 63 -13.88 -3.98 -5.05
C VAL A 63 -14.05 -3.50 -6.48
N HIS A 64 -13.03 -3.63 -7.32
CA HIS A 64 -13.01 -3.12 -8.69
C HIS A 64 -14.07 -3.79 -9.55
N ILE A 65 -14.27 -5.10 -9.43
CA ILE A 65 -15.39 -5.83 -10.07
C ILE A 65 -16.74 -5.18 -9.73
N ALA A 66 -16.98 -4.89 -8.44
CA ALA A 66 -18.22 -4.23 -8.00
C ALA A 66 -18.35 -2.77 -8.49
N LEU A 67 -17.30 -2.21 -9.08
CA LEU A 67 -17.26 -0.87 -9.66
C LEU A 67 -17.19 -0.87 -11.19
N GLU A 68 -17.13 -2.02 -11.88
CA GLU A 68 -16.96 -2.10 -13.35
C GLU A 68 -18.12 -1.45 -14.13
N GLU A 69 -19.33 -1.42 -13.57
CA GLU A 69 -20.51 -0.76 -14.19
C GLU A 69 -20.44 0.78 -14.17
N ARG A 70 -19.33 1.36 -13.70
CA ARG A 70 -19.13 2.82 -13.56
C ARG A 70 -18.44 3.43 -14.79
N PRO A 71 -18.26 4.77 -14.85
CA PRO A 71 -17.78 5.43 -16.04
C PRO A 71 -16.53 4.76 -16.63
N PRO A 72 -16.48 4.61 -17.96
CA PRO A 72 -15.35 3.96 -18.63
C PRO A 72 -14.02 4.55 -18.17
N ARG A 73 -13.06 3.67 -17.85
CA ARG A 73 -11.68 3.99 -17.42
C ARG A 73 -11.51 4.48 -15.97
N PHE A 74 -12.54 4.43 -15.13
CA PHE A 74 -12.40 4.76 -13.71
C PHE A 74 -11.40 3.84 -12.99
N ILE A 75 -11.50 2.54 -13.25
CA ILE A 75 -10.67 1.49 -12.62
C ILE A 75 -9.29 1.36 -13.28
N GLU A 76 -9.23 1.49 -14.61
CA GLU A 76 -7.98 1.36 -15.40
C GLU A 76 -6.83 2.21 -14.86
N SER A 77 -7.12 3.45 -14.42
CA SER A 77 -6.07 4.31 -13.85
C SER A 77 -5.51 3.80 -12.51
N PHE A 78 -6.31 3.10 -11.71
CA PHE A 78 -5.88 2.57 -10.42
C PHE A 78 -5.15 1.24 -10.55
N GLU A 79 -5.60 0.36 -11.46
CA GLU A 79 -4.86 -0.86 -11.80
C GLU A 79 -3.49 -0.53 -12.42
N LYS A 80 -3.41 0.50 -13.25
CA LYS A 80 -2.13 1.01 -13.75
C LYS A 80 -1.21 1.50 -12.64
N ASP A 81 -1.75 2.20 -11.64
CA ASP A 81 -0.97 2.62 -10.48
C ASP A 81 -0.42 1.38 -9.73
N HIS A 82 -1.25 0.36 -9.48
CA HIS A 82 -0.81 -0.88 -8.85
C HIS A 82 0.32 -1.57 -9.62
N GLY A 83 0.20 -1.67 -10.95
CA GLY A 83 1.27 -2.23 -11.78
C GLY A 83 2.59 -1.45 -11.69
N ASN A 84 2.54 -0.12 -11.56
CA ASN A 84 3.75 0.67 -11.33
C ASN A 84 4.33 0.42 -9.92
N ASP A 85 3.46 0.25 -8.92
CA ASP A 85 3.88 -0.02 -7.55
C ASP A 85 4.61 -1.38 -7.45
N GLU A 86 4.16 -2.39 -8.18
CA GLU A 86 4.83 -3.71 -8.24
C GLU A 86 6.29 -3.63 -8.70
N LEU A 87 6.59 -2.75 -9.67
CA LEU A 87 7.96 -2.52 -10.14
C LEU A 87 8.83 -1.94 -9.02
N VAL A 88 8.28 -1.01 -8.24
CA VAL A 88 8.97 -0.41 -7.10
C VAL A 88 9.18 -1.45 -5.99
N TYR A 89 8.18 -2.29 -5.70
CA TYR A 89 8.31 -3.37 -4.71
C TYR A 89 9.43 -4.34 -5.10
N ALA A 90 9.48 -4.75 -6.36
CA ALA A 90 10.52 -5.63 -6.86
C ALA A 90 11.92 -5.00 -6.70
N GLN A 91 12.07 -3.72 -7.02
CA GLN A 91 13.32 -2.98 -6.83
C GLN A 91 13.75 -2.91 -5.36
N LEU A 92 12.83 -2.53 -4.47
CA LEU A 92 13.09 -2.43 -3.03
C LEU A 92 13.47 -3.77 -2.41
N ARG A 93 12.79 -4.87 -2.80
CA ARG A 93 13.12 -6.22 -2.34
C ARG A 93 14.49 -6.70 -2.84
N LYS A 94 14.84 -6.36 -4.09
CA LYS A 94 16.17 -6.64 -4.66
C LYS A 94 17.26 -5.95 -3.83
N LEU A 95 17.13 -4.65 -3.59
CA LEU A 95 18.09 -3.89 -2.78
C LEU A 95 18.16 -4.42 -1.33
N SER A 96 17.03 -4.77 -0.73
CA SER A 96 16.98 -5.37 0.61
C SER A 96 17.77 -6.68 0.69
N SER A 97 17.69 -7.53 -0.34
CA SER A 97 18.50 -8.75 -0.46
C SER A 97 20.00 -8.43 -0.62
N GLU A 98 20.34 -7.41 -1.39
CA GLU A 98 21.73 -6.97 -1.57
C GLU A 98 22.36 -6.46 -0.26
N VAL A 99 21.59 -5.77 0.60
CA VAL A 99 22.05 -5.34 1.94
C VAL A 99 22.49 -6.52 2.80
N GLY A 100 21.84 -7.67 2.67
CA GLY A 100 22.18 -8.89 3.43
C GLY A 100 23.56 -9.46 3.10
N ASN A 101 24.06 -9.18 1.89
CA ASN A 101 25.36 -9.65 1.40
C ASN A 101 26.45 -8.57 1.42
N ALA A 102 26.06 -7.31 1.60
CA ALA A 102 26.96 -6.17 1.62
C ALA A 102 27.66 -6.00 2.98
N SER A 103 28.81 -5.32 2.96
CA SER A 103 29.57 -4.95 4.16
C SER A 103 30.25 -3.59 3.95
N GLY A 104 30.69 -2.98 5.03
CA GLY A 104 31.35 -1.67 4.99
C GLY A 104 30.48 -0.60 4.34
N GLU A 105 31.12 0.36 3.68
CA GLU A 105 30.46 1.52 3.07
C GLU A 105 29.32 1.14 2.10
N ARG A 106 29.49 0.08 1.32
CA ARG A 106 28.48 -0.37 0.36
C ARG A 106 27.13 -0.68 1.02
N LYS A 107 27.15 -1.19 2.26
CA LYS A 107 25.92 -1.48 3.00
C LYS A 107 25.15 -0.21 3.36
N SER A 108 25.86 0.86 3.72
CA SER A 108 25.24 2.17 3.97
C SER A 108 24.71 2.82 2.70
N GLU A 109 25.44 2.72 1.58
CA GLU A 109 24.97 3.21 0.29
C GLU A 109 23.66 2.57 -0.14
N LEU A 110 23.55 1.24 -0.02
CA LEU A 110 22.31 0.51 -0.29
C LEU A 110 21.16 0.95 0.63
N GLY A 111 21.45 1.22 1.90
CA GLY A 111 20.48 1.77 2.84
C GLY A 111 19.93 3.13 2.39
N ASN A 112 20.81 4.03 1.95
CA ASN A 112 20.42 5.33 1.41
C ASN A 112 19.60 5.19 0.11
N GLU A 113 19.99 4.27 -0.78
CA GLU A 113 19.25 4.01 -2.02
C GLU A 113 17.83 3.51 -1.74
N ILE A 114 17.67 2.58 -0.79
CA ILE A 114 16.35 2.11 -0.33
C ILE A 114 15.55 3.28 0.26
N TYR A 115 16.17 4.10 1.10
CA TYR A 115 15.53 5.28 1.70
C TYR A 115 14.99 6.25 0.63
N ASP A 116 15.80 6.58 -0.37
CA ASP A 116 15.42 7.55 -1.41
C ASP A 116 14.25 7.02 -2.26
N ILE A 117 14.36 5.78 -2.73
CA ILE A 117 13.30 5.13 -3.53
C ILE A 117 12.01 5.02 -2.72
N TYR A 118 12.10 4.59 -1.45
CA TYR A 118 10.93 4.42 -0.61
C TYR A 118 10.22 5.75 -0.34
N ASN A 119 10.96 6.84 -0.08
CA ASN A 119 10.34 8.15 0.18
C ASN A 119 9.69 8.74 -1.07
N GLN A 120 10.31 8.56 -2.24
CA GLN A 120 9.66 8.93 -3.50
C GLN A 120 8.36 8.15 -3.70
N PHE A 121 8.41 6.83 -3.50
CA PHE A 121 7.25 5.96 -3.57
C PHE A 121 6.15 6.39 -2.59
N ALA A 122 6.51 6.67 -1.33
CA ALA A 122 5.55 7.06 -0.31
C ALA A 122 4.79 8.35 -0.68
N GLY A 123 5.47 9.33 -1.29
CA GLY A 123 4.84 10.54 -1.81
C GLY A 123 3.81 10.25 -2.90
N ILE A 124 4.17 9.42 -3.88
CA ILE A 124 3.28 9.02 -4.99
C ILE A 124 2.08 8.22 -4.46
N TYR A 125 2.31 7.28 -3.56
CA TYR A 125 1.26 6.40 -3.04
C TYR A 125 0.22 7.15 -2.21
N VAL A 126 0.66 8.13 -1.42
CA VAL A 126 -0.23 8.99 -0.62
C VAL A 126 -1.18 9.80 -1.52
N GLU A 127 -0.71 10.23 -2.70
CA GLU A 127 -1.54 10.83 -3.76
C GLU A 127 -2.55 9.81 -4.29
N HIS A 128 -2.12 8.60 -4.64
CA HIS A 128 -3.00 7.54 -5.13
C HIS A 128 -4.15 7.26 -4.14
N LEU A 129 -3.84 7.12 -2.84
CA LEU A 129 -4.83 6.94 -1.78
C LEU A 129 -5.82 8.12 -1.70
N TYR A 130 -5.33 9.35 -1.88
CA TYR A 130 -6.17 10.56 -1.86
C TYR A 130 -7.12 10.59 -3.07
N ARG A 131 -6.59 10.39 -4.28
CA ARG A 131 -7.35 10.35 -5.52
C ARG A 131 -8.45 9.30 -5.45
N ARG A 132 -8.15 8.10 -4.93
CA ARG A 132 -9.15 7.03 -4.73
C ARG A 132 -10.21 7.37 -3.71
N SER A 133 -9.84 7.86 -2.53
CA SER A 133 -10.81 8.25 -1.52
C SER A 133 -11.74 9.35 -2.03
N MET A 134 -11.21 10.40 -2.66
CA MET A 134 -12.02 11.50 -3.21
C MET A 134 -12.91 11.04 -4.36
N ASN A 135 -12.37 10.25 -5.29
CA ASN A 135 -13.10 9.77 -6.45
C ASN A 135 -14.20 8.78 -6.05
N CYS A 136 -13.94 7.90 -5.07
CA CYS A 136 -14.96 7.00 -4.56
C CYS A 136 -16.01 7.72 -3.72
N SER A 137 -15.64 8.64 -2.82
CA SER A 137 -16.64 9.40 -2.07
C SER A 137 -17.61 10.15 -3.01
N ARG A 138 -17.14 10.60 -4.19
CA ARG A 138 -17.97 11.23 -5.23
C ARG A 138 -18.87 10.26 -6.02
N HIS A 139 -18.36 9.09 -6.41
CA HIS A 139 -19.04 8.20 -7.37
C HIS A 139 -19.62 6.91 -6.75
N CYS A 140 -19.16 6.49 -5.56
CA CYS A 140 -19.60 5.27 -4.87
C CYS A 140 -20.86 5.49 -4.02
N GLY A 141 -20.98 6.67 -3.40
CA GLY A 141 -22.04 6.95 -2.41
C GLY A 141 -23.44 7.18 -2.98
N THR A 142 -23.59 7.25 -4.31
CA THR A 142 -24.86 7.50 -4.99
C THR A 142 -25.50 6.25 -5.59
N THR A 143 -24.78 5.12 -5.69
CA THR A 143 -25.20 3.99 -6.54
C THR A 143 -24.91 2.60 -5.99
N LEU A 144 -24.23 2.43 -4.84
CA LEU A 144 -24.13 1.11 -4.19
C LEU A 144 -25.36 0.88 -3.29
N PRO A 145 -26.30 -0.02 -3.64
CA PRO A 145 -27.31 -0.43 -2.69
C PRO A 145 -26.59 -1.09 -1.50
N THR A 146 -26.99 -0.72 -0.28
CA THR A 146 -26.45 -1.21 1.00
C THR A 146 -26.38 -2.74 1.09
N ARG A 147 -27.11 -3.45 0.21
CA ARG A 147 -27.23 -4.90 0.14
C ARG A 147 -26.00 -5.60 -0.46
N ASN A 148 -25.18 -4.93 -1.27
CA ASN A 148 -23.98 -5.55 -1.89
C ASN A 148 -22.67 -5.35 -1.10
N LEU A 149 -22.71 -4.58 0.00
CA LEU A 149 -21.55 -4.38 0.89
C LEU A 149 -21.53 -5.35 2.08
N ALA A 150 -22.50 -6.26 2.18
CA ALA A 150 -22.61 -7.27 3.23
C ALA A 150 -21.83 -8.56 2.92
N LEU A 151 -20.74 -8.48 2.15
CA LEU A 151 -19.83 -9.60 1.95
C LEU A 151 -18.64 -9.44 2.90
N SER A 152 -18.51 -10.42 3.79
CA SER A 152 -17.52 -10.58 4.86
C SER A 152 -17.91 -10.06 6.25
N THR A 153 -18.95 -10.65 6.82
CA THR A 153 -19.05 -10.83 8.29
C THR A 153 -19.28 -12.30 8.67
N GLU A 154 -18.81 -13.25 7.84
CA GLU A 154 -18.78 -14.65 8.29
C GLU A 154 -17.54 -14.85 9.17
N PRO A 155 -17.70 -15.26 10.44
CA PRO A 155 -16.56 -15.62 11.27
C PRO A 155 -15.89 -16.86 10.65
N CYS A 156 -14.58 -16.77 10.45
CA CYS A 156 -13.72 -17.87 10.03
C CYS A 156 -14.08 -19.13 10.84
N ARG A 157 -14.71 -20.14 10.21
CA ARG A 157 -14.93 -21.44 10.85
C ARG A 157 -13.59 -22.18 10.92
N PRO A 158 -13.20 -22.72 12.08
CA PRO A 158 -11.99 -23.51 12.16
C PRO A 158 -12.20 -24.85 11.43
N ALA A 159 -11.19 -25.27 10.69
CA ALA A 159 -11.02 -26.66 10.26
C ALA A 159 -10.34 -27.46 11.38
#